data_AF-A0A5K0VPS5-F1
#
_entry.id   AF-A0A5K0VPS5-F1
#
_cell.length_a   1.000
_cell.length_b   1.000
_cell.length_c   1.000
_cell.angle_alpha   90.00
_cell.angle_beta   90.00
_cell.angle_gamma   90.00
#
_symmetry.space_group_name_H-M   'P 1'
#
loop_
_entity.id
_entity.type
_entity.pdbx_description
1 polymer ?
#
loop_
_entity_poly.entity_id
_entity_poly.type
_entity_poly.pdbx_seq_one_letter_code
_entity_poly.pdbx_strand_id
1 'polypeptide(L)' 'TTFYAEYQCTGRGADTSLRVPYLQKLNETEASTFISISYIDGDQWLLPYH' A
#
# COMPACT_ATOMS: atom_id res chain seq x y z
N THR A 1 10.54 -4.83 -14.60
CA THR A 1 9.23 -4.12 -14.64
C THR A 1 9.02 -3.47 -13.29
N THR A 2 8.34 -2.31 -13.25
CA THR A 2 8.15 -1.54 -12.01
C THR A 2 6.69 -1.60 -11.55
N PHE A 3 6.48 -1.64 -10.24
CA PHE A 3 5.17 -1.65 -9.61
C PHE A 3 4.93 -0.32 -8.90
N TYR A 4 3.85 0.37 -9.26
CA TYR A 4 3.39 1.59 -8.61
C TYR A 4 1.90 1.45 -8.30
N ALA A 5 1.51 1.79 -7.08
CA ALA A 5 0.14 1.62 -6.63
C ALA A 5 -0.32 2.71 -5.65
N GLU A 6 -1.62 2.98 -5.62
CA GLU A 6 -2.29 3.90 -4.69
C GLU A 6 -3.43 3.16 -3.95
N TYR A 7 -3.60 3.42 -2.65
CA TYR A 7 -4.65 2.85 -1.81
C TYR A 7 -5.24 3.92 -0.88
N GLN A 8 -6.57 4.08 -0.89
CA GLN A 8 -7.35 4.99 -0.02
C GLN A 8 -6.78 6.43 0.12
N CYS A 9 -6.14 6.97 -0.91
CA CYS A 9 -5.67 8.36 -0.91
C CYS A 9 -6.86 9.34 -0.93
N THR A 10 -6.72 10.47 -0.23
CA THR A 10 -7.76 11.52 -0.15
C THR A 10 -7.19 12.91 -0.42
N GLY A 11 -8.06 13.89 -0.68
CA GLY A 11 -7.69 15.27 -0.97
C GLY A 11 -7.56 15.60 -2.46
N ARG A 12 -7.23 16.86 -2.77
CA ARG A 12 -7.26 17.40 -4.16
C ARG A 12 -6.30 16.72 -5.13
N GLY A 13 -5.25 16.06 -4.63
CA GLY A 13 -4.24 15.38 -5.45
C GLY A 13 -4.49 13.88 -5.66
N ALA A 14 -5.50 13.30 -5.01
CA ALA A 14 -5.77 11.86 -5.04
C ALA A 14 -6.57 11.41 -6.27
N ASP A 15 -6.89 12.32 -7.18
CA ASP A 15 -7.57 11.95 -8.43
C ASP A 15 -6.63 11.11 -9.31
N THR A 16 -7.11 9.91 -9.65
CA THR A 16 -6.39 8.94 -10.48
C THR A 16 -6.73 9.05 -11.97
N SER A 17 -7.69 9.91 -12.35
CA SER A 17 -8.21 10.01 -13.72
C SER A 17 -7.13 10.29 -14.79
N LEU A 18 -6.06 11.01 -14.42
CA LEU A 18 -4.95 11.40 -15.28
C LEU A 18 -3.64 10.67 -14.96
N ARG A 19 -3.69 9.57 -14.19
CA ARG A 19 -2.50 8.80 -13.85
C ARG A 19 -2.05 7.93 -15.02
N VAL A 20 -0.77 7.55 -14.97
CA VAL A 20 -0.15 6.66 -15.97
C VAL A 20 -0.86 5.30 -16.02
N PRO A 21 -0.95 4.65 -17.19
CA PRO A 21 -1.75 3.42 -17.36
C PRO A 21 -1.31 2.21 -16.53
N TYR A 22 -0.05 2.17 -16.10
CA TYR A 22 0.48 1.07 -15.29
C TYR A 22 0.30 1.29 -13.78
N LEU A 23 -0.33 2.39 -13.36
CA LEU A 23 -0.68 2.60 -11.95
C LEU A 23 -1.76 1.60 -11.54
N GLN A 24 -1.57 0.95 -10.39
CA GLN A 24 -2.55 0.05 -9.82
C GLN A 24 -3.32 0.74 -8.68
N LYS A 25 -4.65 0.71 -8.74
CA LYS A 25 -5.48 1.13 -7.60
C LYS A 25 -5.83 -0.11 -6.80
N LEU A 26 -5.33 -0.17 -5.57
CA LEU A 26 -5.49 -1.37 -4.74
C LEU A 26 -6.85 -1.37 -4.04
N ASN A 27 -7.36 -2.57 -3.81
CA ASN A 27 -8.37 -2.83 -2.79
C ASN A 27 -7.73 -3.18 -1.43
N GLU A 28 -8.55 -3.41 -0.41
CA GLU A 28 -8.06 -3.70 0.95
C GLU A 28 -7.24 -4.98 1.04
N THR A 29 -7.68 -6.06 0.37
CA THR A 29 -6.94 -7.33 0.35
C THR A 29 -5.58 -7.17 -0.31
N GLU A 30 -5.50 -6.46 -1.43
CA GLU A 30 -4.23 -6.19 -2.12
C GLU A 30 -3.30 -5.29 -1.29
N ALA A 31 -3.85 -4.23 -0.70
CA ALA A 31 -3.10 -3.31 0.15
C ALA A 31 -2.57 -3.98 1.43
N SER A 32 -3.32 -4.92 2.00
CA SER A 32 -2.95 -5.63 3.23
C SER A 32 -1.56 -6.27 3.17
N THR A 33 -1.13 -6.71 1.98
CA THR A 33 0.19 -7.30 1.75
C THR A 33 1.33 -6.32 2.05
N PHE A 34 1.11 -5.02 1.84
CA PHE A 34 2.12 -3.97 1.99
C PHE A 34 2.05 -3.22 3.32
N ILE A 35 0.87 -3.17 3.94
CA ILE A 35 0.64 -2.39 5.17
C ILE A 35 0.63 -3.25 6.44
N SER A 36 0.55 -4.58 6.30
CA SER A 36 0.65 -5.51 7.41
C SER A 36 2.07 -5.58 7.96
N ILE A 37 2.22 -5.88 9.26
CA ILE A 37 3.51 -6.12 9.94
C ILE A 37 4.28 -7.26 9.24
N SER A 38 3.57 -8.21 8.63
CA SER A 38 4.17 -9.30 7.87
C SER A 38 5.00 -8.85 6.66
N TYR A 39 4.80 -7.62 6.17
CA TYR A 39 5.59 -7.09 5.03
C TYR A 39 7.08 -6.95 5.38
N ILE A 40 7.40 -6.76 6.66
CA ILE A 40 8.76 -6.57 7.16
C ILE A 40 9.21 -7.72 8.08
N ASP A 41 8.53 -8.86 8.06
CA ASP A 41 8.76 -9.99 8.98
C ASP A 41 8.76 -9.56 10.45
N GLY A 42 7.90 -8.59 10.81
CA GLY A 42 7.99 -7.93 12.11
C GLY A 42 7.72 -8.84 13.29
N ASP A 43 7.01 -9.96 13.10
CA ASP A 43 6.84 -11.00 14.12
C ASP A 43 8.17 -11.62 14.59
N GLN A 44 9.23 -11.51 13.81
CA GLN A 44 10.56 -12.06 14.13
C GLN A 44 11.42 -11.11 14.97
N TRP A 45 11.19 -9.79 14.90
CA TRP A 45 12.14 -8.81 15.45
C TRP A 45 11.51 -7.57 16.11
N LEU A 46 10.25 -7.22 15.80
CA LEU A 46 9.57 -6.19 16.55
C LEU A 46 9.18 -6.73 17.93
N LEU A 47 9.72 -6.08 18.96
CA LEU A 47 9.34 -6.37 20.34
C LEU A 47 7.88 -5.98 20.58
N PRO A 48 7.13 -6.76 21.38
CA PRO A 48 5.78 -6.39 21.77
C PRO A 48 5.81 -5.06 22.53
N TYR A 49 4.88 -4.18 22.17
CA TYR A 49 4.68 -2.93 22.91
C TYR A 49 3.99 -3.26 24.24
N HIS A 50 4.68 -3.00 25.36
CA HIS A 50 4.18 -3.17 26.73
C HIS A 50 3.48 -1.91 27.24
#